data_AF-K9N5Z6-F1
#
_entry.id   AF-K9N5Z6-F1
#
_cell.length_a   1.000
_cell.length_b   1.000
_cell.length_c   1.000
_cell.angle_alpha   90.00
_cell.angle_beta   90.00
_cell.angle_gamma   90.00
#
_symmetry.space_group_name_H-M   'P 1'
#
loop_
_entity.id
_entity.type
_entity.pdbx_description
1 polymer ?
#
loop_
_entity_poly.entity_id
_entity_poly.type
_entity_poly.pdbx_seq_one_letter_code
_entity_poly.pdbx_strand_id
1 'polypeptide(L)'
;FYAENGDIIMTKETVYHVADLFEQHGSNIWFERDAKDLLPEGFTHPGSPNGEFTKEQDIMDVWFDSGSSHRGVLETRPELSFPADMYLEGSDQYRGWFNSSITTSVATRGRSPYKMLLSHGFVMDGEGKKMSKSLGNVIVPDTIVKQKGADIARLWVSSVDYLADVRISDEILNQVADVYRKIRNTLRFLLGNINDYNPATDRIAEADLLEVDRYILNRLREFTAGTLDHYESFDYLNIYQEVQNFINVELSNFYLDYGKDILYIEEKNAHKRRSMQTVLFEILVNMTKLL
;
A
#
# COMPACT_ATOMS: atom_id res chain seq x y z
N PHE A 1 6.12 -38.17 14.21
CA PHE A 1 7.00 -39.12 14.94
C PHE A 1 6.88 -40.49 14.28
N TYR A 2 7.77 -41.42 14.60
CA TYR A 2 7.66 -42.82 14.18
C TYR A 2 7.79 -43.74 15.40
N ALA A 3 7.00 -44.82 15.40
CA ALA A 3 7.15 -45.91 16.35
C ALA A 3 8.38 -46.78 16.00
N GLU A 4 8.81 -47.61 16.95
CA GLU A 4 9.94 -48.55 16.79
C GLU A 4 9.79 -49.45 15.55
N ASN A 5 8.56 -49.88 15.23
CA ASN A 5 8.25 -50.68 14.06
C ASN A 5 8.17 -49.89 12.73
N GLY A 6 8.39 -48.56 12.75
CA GLY A 6 8.33 -47.68 11.59
C GLY A 6 6.97 -47.05 11.30
N ASP A 7 5.92 -47.33 12.10
CA ASP A 7 4.60 -46.73 11.88
C ASP A 7 4.63 -45.21 12.10
N ILE A 8 3.91 -44.48 11.25
CA ILE A 8 3.77 -43.02 11.35
C ILE A 8 2.87 -42.66 12.54
N ILE A 9 3.39 -41.84 13.43
CA ILE A 9 2.66 -41.23 14.54
C ILE A 9 2.41 -39.75 14.19
N MET A 10 1.19 -39.47 13.74
CA MET A 10 0.69 -38.13 13.44
C MET A 10 -0.79 -38.04 13.80
N THR A 11 -1.07 -37.91 15.09
CA THR A 11 -2.44 -37.74 15.63
C THR A 11 -2.66 -36.28 16.04
N LYS A 12 -3.93 -35.88 16.20
CA LYS A 12 -4.28 -34.54 16.70
C LYS A 12 -3.61 -34.23 18.03
N GLU A 13 -3.58 -35.19 18.94
CA GLU A 13 -2.93 -35.06 20.25
C GLU A 13 -1.44 -34.74 20.09
N THR A 14 -0.70 -35.55 19.33
CA THR A 14 0.74 -35.33 19.13
C THR A 14 1.04 -34.02 18.40
N VAL A 15 0.23 -33.66 17.40
CA VAL A 15 0.44 -32.43 16.63
C VAL A 15 0.15 -31.19 17.47
N TYR A 16 -0.94 -31.18 18.25
CA TYR A 16 -1.25 -30.04 19.11
C TYR A 16 -0.27 -29.91 20.28
N HIS A 17 0.18 -31.01 20.87
CA HIS A 17 1.21 -30.96 21.90
C HIS A 17 2.52 -30.34 21.37
N VAL A 18 2.96 -30.72 20.17
CA VAL A 18 4.12 -30.10 19.52
C VAL A 18 3.85 -28.63 19.20
N ALA A 19 2.64 -28.27 18.79
CA ALA A 19 2.27 -26.87 18.56
C ALA A 19 2.37 -26.04 19.85
N ASP A 20 1.90 -26.56 20.99
CA ASP A 20 2.02 -25.91 22.30
C ASP A 20 3.48 -25.71 22.70
N LEU A 21 4.33 -26.71 22.46
CA LEU A 21 5.78 -26.61 22.68
C LEU A 21 6.41 -25.54 21.78
N PHE A 22 6.01 -25.46 20.51
CA PHE A 22 6.51 -24.47 19.56
C PHE A 22 6.05 -23.06 19.92
N GLU A 23 4.83 -22.89 20.42
CA GLU A 23 4.33 -21.61 20.91
C GLU A 23 5.14 -21.10 22.10
N GLN A 24 5.55 -22.00 23.02
CA GLN A 24 6.29 -21.63 24.22
C GLN A 24 7.79 -21.46 24.00
N HIS A 25 8.39 -22.27 23.12
CA HIS A 25 9.84 -22.39 23.01
C HIS A 25 10.40 -22.08 21.61
N GLY A 26 9.54 -21.90 20.61
CA GLY A 26 9.93 -21.84 19.21
C GLY A 26 10.27 -23.23 18.63
N SER A 27 10.46 -23.31 17.32
CA SER A 27 10.72 -24.57 16.61
C SER A 27 12.09 -25.20 16.93
N ASN A 28 13.04 -24.44 17.50
CA ASN A 28 14.36 -24.94 17.88
C ASN A 28 14.27 -26.15 18.83
N ILE A 29 13.23 -26.20 19.67
CA ILE A 29 12.97 -27.31 20.59
C ILE A 29 12.93 -28.67 19.89
N TRP A 30 12.47 -28.71 18.62
CA TRP A 30 12.44 -29.93 17.82
C TRP A 30 13.83 -30.51 17.59
N PHE A 31 14.86 -29.66 17.49
CA PHE A 31 16.24 -30.07 17.28
C PHE A 31 16.99 -30.31 18.59
N GLU A 32 16.60 -29.61 19.65
CA GLU A 32 17.25 -29.66 20.97
C GLU A 32 16.89 -30.90 21.80
N ARG A 33 15.69 -31.46 21.62
CA ARG A 33 15.15 -32.54 22.47
C ARG A 33 15.03 -33.88 21.76
N ASP A 34 15.04 -34.96 22.51
CA ASP A 34 14.79 -36.30 21.97
C ASP A 34 13.30 -36.53 21.69
N ALA A 35 12.97 -37.52 20.85
CA ALA A 35 11.60 -37.76 20.40
C ALA A 35 10.61 -37.99 21.56
N LYS A 36 11.07 -38.66 22.63
CA LYS A 36 10.27 -38.93 23.83
C LYS A 36 9.91 -37.66 24.61
N ASP A 37 10.77 -36.65 24.61
CA ASP A 37 10.57 -35.38 25.33
C ASP A 37 9.71 -34.38 24.54
N LEU A 38 9.41 -34.71 23.28
CA LEU A 38 8.53 -33.95 22.37
C LEU A 38 7.15 -34.60 22.23
N LEU A 39 6.96 -35.81 22.77
CA LEU A 39 5.67 -36.49 22.84
C LEU A 39 4.95 -36.16 24.16
N PRO A 40 3.61 -36.26 24.19
CA PRO A 40 2.84 -36.09 25.43
C PRO A 40 3.36 -36.97 26.57
N GLU A 41 3.20 -36.50 27.81
CA GLU A 41 3.63 -37.26 28.98
C GLU A 41 2.96 -38.65 29.03
N GLY A 42 3.78 -39.70 29.16
CA GLY A 42 3.29 -41.08 29.20
C GLY A 42 2.75 -41.61 27.87
N PHE A 43 3.05 -40.95 26.74
CA PHE A 43 2.62 -41.40 25.42
C PHE A 43 3.06 -42.85 25.15
N THR A 44 2.13 -43.68 24.65
CA THR A 44 2.37 -45.08 24.27
C THR A 44 1.80 -45.37 22.89
N HIS A 45 2.39 -46.31 22.17
CA HIS A 45 1.90 -46.74 20.86
C HIS A 45 2.08 -48.25 20.68
N PRO A 46 1.11 -49.00 20.12
CA PRO A 46 1.24 -50.45 19.93
C PRO A 46 2.47 -50.88 19.14
N GLY A 47 2.90 -50.04 18.19
CA GLY A 47 4.11 -50.24 17.38
C GLY A 47 5.43 -49.99 18.11
N SER A 48 5.40 -49.56 19.38
CA SER A 48 6.56 -49.32 20.23
C SER A 48 6.38 -50.00 21.60
N PRO A 49 6.51 -51.33 21.67
CA PRO A 49 6.35 -52.08 22.93
C PRO A 49 7.41 -51.72 23.97
N ASN A 50 8.57 -51.20 23.53
CA ASN A 50 9.66 -50.79 24.40
C ASN A 50 9.61 -49.29 24.78
N GLY A 51 8.64 -48.53 24.27
CA GLY A 51 8.52 -47.10 24.52
C GLY A 51 9.60 -46.26 23.84
N GLU A 52 10.19 -46.78 22.77
CA GLU A 52 11.18 -46.12 21.91
C GLU A 52 10.50 -45.43 20.72
N PHE A 53 10.89 -44.18 20.43
CA PHE A 53 10.30 -43.38 19.37
C PHE A 53 11.38 -42.63 18.60
N THR A 54 11.12 -42.37 17.32
CA THR A 54 11.95 -41.46 16.52
C THR A 54 11.13 -40.29 15.99
N LYS A 55 11.81 -39.23 15.54
CA LYS A 55 11.17 -38.00 15.04
C LYS A 55 11.62 -37.72 13.62
N GLU A 56 10.72 -37.12 12.84
CA GLU A 56 11.02 -36.66 11.48
C GLU A 56 12.12 -35.58 11.51
N GLN A 57 12.97 -35.56 10.49
CA GLN A 57 14.04 -34.58 10.30
C GLN A 57 13.75 -33.60 9.15
N ASP A 58 12.81 -33.95 8.27
CA ASP A 58 12.35 -33.04 7.22
C ASP A 58 11.71 -31.78 7.82
N ILE A 59 11.88 -30.66 7.10
CA ILE A 59 11.24 -29.37 7.38
C ILE A 59 10.17 -29.08 6.34
N MET A 60 9.30 -28.12 6.66
CA MET A 60 8.28 -27.66 5.71
C MET A 60 8.91 -26.76 4.63
N ASP A 61 8.32 -26.78 3.44
CA ASP A 61 8.63 -25.83 2.38
C ASP A 61 8.22 -24.40 2.80
N VAL A 62 9.02 -23.40 2.44
CA VAL A 62 8.80 -21.99 2.80
C VAL A 62 7.49 -21.42 2.23
N TRP A 63 6.93 -22.06 1.20
CA TRP A 63 5.59 -21.72 0.73
C TRP A 63 4.49 -22.14 1.71
N PHE A 64 4.70 -23.19 2.50
CA PHE A 64 3.79 -23.55 3.59
C PHE A 64 3.88 -22.53 4.72
N ASP A 65 5.10 -22.11 5.09
CA ASP A 65 5.33 -21.09 6.12
C ASP A 65 4.56 -19.81 5.78
N SER A 66 4.87 -19.19 4.64
CA SER A 66 4.21 -17.99 4.17
C SER A 66 2.72 -18.21 3.89
N GLY A 67 2.35 -19.36 3.31
CA GLY A 67 0.97 -19.75 3.04
C GLY A 67 0.11 -19.85 4.29
N SER A 68 0.70 -20.18 5.44
CA SER A 68 0.00 -20.25 6.73
C SER A 68 -0.11 -18.90 7.45
N SER A 69 0.35 -17.79 6.85
CA SER A 69 0.30 -16.44 7.44
C SER A 69 -1.11 -15.99 7.83
N HIS A 70 -2.15 -16.36 7.09
CA HIS A 70 -3.55 -16.06 7.46
C HIS A 70 -3.91 -16.64 8.83
N ARG A 71 -3.36 -17.81 9.17
CA ARG A 71 -3.57 -18.46 10.45
C ARG A 71 -2.65 -17.90 11.53
N GLY A 72 -1.37 -17.76 11.23
CA GLY A 72 -0.36 -17.32 12.20
C GLY A 72 -0.42 -15.82 12.53
N VAL A 73 -1.12 -15.02 11.72
CA VAL A 73 -1.17 -13.57 11.85
C VAL A 73 -2.60 -13.03 11.87
N LEU A 74 -3.44 -13.28 10.85
CA LEU A 74 -4.78 -12.68 10.78
C LEU A 74 -5.72 -13.19 11.89
N GLU A 75 -5.61 -14.46 12.27
CA GLU A 75 -6.44 -15.05 13.33
C GLU A 75 -5.88 -14.84 14.74
N THR A 76 -4.58 -14.57 14.89
CA THR A 76 -3.91 -14.50 16.20
C THR A 76 -3.77 -13.08 16.73
N ARG A 77 -3.63 -12.07 15.85
CA ARG A 77 -3.46 -10.68 16.25
C ARG A 77 -4.82 -10.00 16.46
N PRO A 78 -5.08 -9.39 17.62
CA PRO A 78 -6.40 -8.84 17.97
C PRO A 78 -6.84 -7.67 17.08
N GLU A 79 -5.90 -6.96 16.45
CA GLU A 79 -6.16 -5.86 15.53
C GLU A 79 -6.47 -6.30 14.09
N LEU A 80 -6.36 -7.60 13.79
CA LEU A 80 -6.60 -8.17 12.46
C LEU A 80 -7.83 -9.07 12.45
N SER A 81 -8.25 -9.44 11.25
CA SER A 81 -9.38 -10.35 11.07
C SER A 81 -9.20 -11.24 9.85
N PHE A 82 -9.75 -12.44 9.95
CA PHE A 82 -9.88 -13.39 8.85
C PHE A 82 -11.34 -13.45 8.36
N PRO A 83 -11.60 -13.36 7.04
CA PRO A 83 -10.64 -13.17 5.96
C PRO A 83 -10.22 -11.69 5.80
N ALA A 84 -8.99 -11.47 5.30
CA ALA A 84 -8.50 -10.14 4.94
C ALA A 84 -9.35 -9.52 3.81
N ASP A 85 -9.47 -8.19 3.78
CA ASP A 85 -10.19 -7.52 2.69
C ASP A 85 -9.48 -7.69 1.35
N MET A 86 -8.15 -7.61 1.33
CA MET A 86 -7.35 -7.74 0.11
C MET A 86 -5.98 -8.37 0.39
N TYR A 87 -5.50 -9.18 -0.55
CA TYR A 87 -4.08 -9.46 -0.75
C TYR A 87 -3.58 -8.74 -2.02
N LEU A 88 -2.40 -8.12 -1.93
CA LEU A 88 -1.75 -7.37 -3.03
C LEU A 88 -0.26 -7.71 -3.10
N GLU A 89 0.18 -8.33 -4.19
CA GLU A 89 1.58 -8.69 -4.44
C GLU A 89 1.90 -8.74 -5.94
N GLY A 90 3.17 -9.02 -6.27
CA GLY A 90 3.63 -9.21 -7.65
C GLY A 90 3.00 -10.41 -8.36
N SER A 91 3.00 -10.37 -9.69
CA SER A 91 2.39 -11.38 -10.57
C SER A 91 2.99 -12.80 -10.42
N ASP A 92 4.19 -12.95 -9.89
CA ASP A 92 4.77 -14.25 -9.56
C ASP A 92 4.03 -14.96 -8.41
N GLN A 93 3.34 -14.21 -7.55
CA GLN A 93 2.64 -14.76 -6.38
C GLN A 93 1.38 -15.57 -6.73
N TYR A 94 0.87 -15.49 -7.97
CA TYR A 94 -0.15 -16.42 -8.46
C TYR A 94 0.29 -17.89 -8.35
N ARG A 95 1.60 -18.17 -8.44
CA ARG A 95 2.17 -19.51 -8.24
C ARG A 95 2.85 -19.68 -6.88
N GLY A 96 3.21 -18.56 -6.24
CA GLY A 96 3.77 -18.51 -4.89
C GLY A 96 2.70 -18.33 -3.81
N TRP A 97 2.77 -17.20 -3.10
CA TRP A 97 2.04 -16.96 -1.87
C TRP A 97 0.52 -16.94 -2.02
N PHE A 98 -0.04 -16.43 -3.13
CA PHE A 98 -1.49 -16.48 -3.33
C PHE A 98 -1.99 -17.92 -3.39
N ASN A 99 -1.23 -18.78 -4.09
CA ASN A 99 -1.55 -20.20 -4.24
C ASN A 99 -1.40 -20.97 -2.92
N SER A 100 -0.28 -20.81 -2.21
CA SER A 100 -0.08 -21.51 -0.95
C SER A 100 -1.04 -21.03 0.14
N SER A 101 -1.34 -19.72 0.19
CA SER A 101 -2.29 -19.14 1.13
C SER A 101 -3.71 -19.63 0.90
N ILE A 102 -4.20 -19.60 -0.35
CA ILE A 102 -5.55 -20.09 -0.64
C ILE A 102 -5.66 -21.61 -0.43
N THR A 103 -4.62 -22.37 -0.81
CA THR A 103 -4.59 -23.83 -0.61
C THR A 103 -4.69 -24.19 0.87
N THR A 104 -3.84 -23.62 1.72
CA THR A 104 -3.84 -23.92 3.16
C THR A 104 -5.10 -23.40 3.87
N SER A 105 -5.61 -22.23 3.48
CA SER A 105 -6.86 -21.68 4.01
C SER A 105 -8.05 -22.55 3.63
N VAL A 106 -8.22 -22.90 2.35
CA VAL A 106 -9.33 -23.76 1.92
C VAL A 106 -9.25 -25.13 2.60
N ALA A 107 -8.05 -25.71 2.71
CA ALA A 107 -7.86 -27.00 3.40
C ALA A 107 -8.29 -26.97 4.88
N THR A 108 -8.13 -25.84 5.58
CA THR A 108 -8.35 -25.75 7.04
C THR A 108 -9.57 -24.91 7.46
N ARG A 109 -10.16 -24.14 6.54
CA ARG A 109 -11.26 -23.19 6.76
C ARG A 109 -12.37 -23.26 5.70
N GLY A 110 -12.14 -23.95 4.58
CA GLY A 110 -13.11 -24.08 3.50
C GLY A 110 -13.39 -22.79 2.71
N ARG A 111 -12.54 -21.76 2.82
CA ARG A 111 -12.70 -20.47 2.13
C ARG A 111 -11.36 -19.79 1.84
N SER A 112 -11.38 -18.83 0.92
CA SER A 112 -10.24 -17.94 0.63
C SER A 112 -9.81 -17.13 1.87
N PRO A 113 -8.50 -16.87 2.06
CA PRO A 113 -8.03 -16.00 3.13
C PRO A 113 -8.18 -14.51 2.83
N TYR A 114 -8.54 -14.16 1.59
CA TYR A 114 -8.77 -12.80 1.13
C TYR A 114 -10.13 -12.67 0.42
N LYS A 115 -10.78 -11.51 0.56
CA LYS A 115 -12.04 -11.18 -0.15
C LYS A 115 -11.76 -10.65 -1.56
N MET A 116 -10.67 -9.89 -1.74
CA MET A 116 -10.19 -9.39 -3.02
C MET A 116 -8.74 -9.80 -3.26
N LEU A 117 -8.39 -10.09 -4.51
CA LEU A 117 -7.02 -10.35 -4.94
C LEU A 117 -6.63 -9.31 -5.98
N LEU A 118 -5.60 -8.52 -5.70
CA LEU A 118 -5.02 -7.56 -6.64
C LEU A 118 -3.56 -7.96 -6.89
N SER A 119 -3.10 -7.83 -8.13
CA SER A 119 -1.71 -8.13 -8.49
C SER A 119 -1.10 -7.00 -9.28
N HIS A 120 0.20 -6.78 -9.12
CA HIS A 120 0.96 -5.83 -9.94
C HIS A 120 2.05 -6.52 -10.77
N GLY A 121 2.50 -5.87 -11.84
CA GLY A 121 3.63 -6.32 -12.65
C GLY A 121 4.99 -6.11 -11.99
N PHE A 122 6.04 -6.49 -12.72
CA PHE A 122 7.42 -6.28 -12.30
C PHE A 122 7.90 -4.87 -12.65
N VAL A 123 8.88 -4.38 -11.88
CA VAL A 123 9.62 -3.16 -12.23
C VAL A 123 10.74 -3.52 -13.22
N MET A 124 10.72 -2.85 -14.36
CA MET A 124 11.63 -3.00 -15.49
C MET A 124 12.42 -1.71 -15.71
N ASP A 125 13.52 -1.78 -16.45
CA ASP A 125 14.27 -0.57 -16.82
C ASP A 125 13.47 0.33 -17.81
N GLY A 126 14.06 1.46 -18.20
CA GLY A 126 13.43 2.40 -19.14
C GLY A 126 13.07 1.80 -20.50
N GLU A 127 13.78 0.74 -20.94
CA GLU A 127 13.49 0.03 -22.20
C GLU A 127 12.49 -1.11 -22.02
N GLY A 128 12.03 -1.38 -20.79
CA GLY A 128 11.15 -2.50 -20.47
C GLY A 128 11.87 -3.85 -20.37
N LYS A 129 13.19 -3.85 -20.14
CA LYS A 129 13.98 -5.06 -19.93
C LYS A 129 14.14 -5.34 -18.43
N LYS A 130 14.32 -6.63 -18.11
CA LYS A 130 14.55 -7.07 -16.74
C LYS A 130 15.83 -6.43 -16.21
N MET A 131 15.76 -5.85 -15.02
CA MET A 131 16.93 -5.27 -14.36
C MET A 131 17.92 -6.36 -13.94
N SER A 132 19.20 -6.13 -14.20
CA SER A 132 20.28 -7.02 -13.75
C SER A 132 21.55 -6.23 -13.45
N LYS A 133 22.28 -6.63 -12.40
CA LYS A 133 23.53 -5.96 -12.01
C LYS A 133 24.57 -5.96 -13.14
N SER A 134 24.60 -7.01 -13.97
CA SER A 134 25.51 -7.14 -15.11
C SER A 134 25.23 -6.13 -16.24
N LEU A 135 23.97 -5.73 -16.43
CA LEU A 135 23.58 -4.72 -17.43
C LEU A 135 23.70 -3.29 -16.91
N GLY A 136 23.94 -3.10 -15.60
CA GLY A 136 24.06 -1.77 -14.98
C GLY A 136 22.74 -0.97 -14.96
N ASN A 137 21.62 -1.59 -15.31
CA ASN A 137 20.30 -0.96 -15.42
C ASN A 137 19.46 -1.07 -14.13
N VAL A 138 20.09 -1.37 -13.00
CA VAL A 138 19.40 -1.55 -11.72
C VAL A 138 19.21 -0.19 -11.04
N ILE A 139 17.96 0.16 -10.78
CA ILE A 139 17.60 1.29 -9.91
C ILE A 139 17.06 0.73 -8.60
N VAL A 140 17.66 1.14 -7.49
CA VAL A 140 17.32 0.65 -6.15
C VAL A 140 16.53 1.72 -5.39
N PRO A 141 15.47 1.36 -4.65
CA PRO A 141 14.66 2.33 -3.92
C PRO A 141 15.45 3.27 -2.99
N ASP A 142 16.46 2.76 -2.28
CA ASP A 142 17.32 3.56 -1.39
C ASP A 142 18.02 4.71 -2.14
N THR A 143 18.48 4.47 -3.36
CA THR A 143 19.10 5.49 -4.20
C THR A 143 18.11 6.59 -4.55
N ILE A 144 16.89 6.23 -4.95
CA ILE A 144 15.83 7.20 -5.29
C ILE A 144 15.50 8.05 -4.05
N VAL A 145 15.27 7.41 -2.90
CA VAL A 145 14.92 8.11 -1.67
C VAL A 145 16.02 9.07 -1.24
N LYS A 146 17.29 8.67 -1.29
CA LYS A 146 18.42 9.52 -0.90
C LYS A 146 18.66 10.69 -1.87
N GLN A 147 18.49 10.47 -3.17
CA GLN A 147 18.80 11.48 -4.18
C GLN A 147 17.64 12.42 -4.49
N LYS A 148 16.41 11.90 -4.47
CA LYS A 148 15.21 12.59 -4.96
C LYS A 148 14.14 12.74 -3.86
N GLY A 149 14.13 11.87 -2.87
CA GLY A 149 13.16 11.87 -1.78
C GLY A 149 12.04 10.84 -1.96
N ALA A 150 11.42 10.43 -0.86
CA ALA A 150 10.40 9.38 -0.86
C ALA A 150 9.15 9.77 -1.66
N ASP A 151 8.74 11.04 -1.64
CA ASP A 151 7.55 11.49 -2.37
C ASP A 151 7.72 11.42 -3.88
N ILE A 152 8.95 11.53 -4.40
CA ILE A 152 9.20 11.32 -5.84
C ILE A 152 9.04 9.84 -6.21
N ALA A 153 9.49 8.93 -5.35
CA ALA A 153 9.24 7.50 -5.54
C ALA A 153 7.73 7.17 -5.49
N ARG A 154 7.01 7.75 -4.53
CA ARG A 154 5.55 7.58 -4.41
C ARG A 154 4.78 8.14 -5.61
N LEU A 155 5.14 9.33 -6.06
CA LEU A 155 4.52 9.94 -7.24
C LEU A 155 4.80 9.11 -8.50
N TRP A 156 6.00 8.53 -8.62
CA TRP A 156 6.30 7.57 -9.69
C TRP A 156 5.38 6.35 -9.62
N VAL A 157 5.18 5.75 -8.44
CA VAL A 157 4.24 4.62 -8.27
C VAL A 157 2.82 4.99 -8.71
N SER A 158 2.33 6.19 -8.38
CA SER A 158 1.01 6.62 -8.85
C SER A 158 0.95 6.87 -10.36
N SER A 159 2.09 7.08 -11.02
CA SER A 159 2.16 7.45 -12.45
C SER A 159 2.23 6.27 -13.42
N VAL A 160 2.20 5.03 -12.92
CA VAL A 160 2.36 3.83 -13.75
C VAL A 160 1.11 2.97 -13.76
N ASP A 161 0.83 2.34 -14.90
CA ASP A 161 -0.16 1.27 -15.00
C ASP A 161 0.41 -0.01 -14.38
N TYR A 162 0.20 -0.18 -13.08
CA TYR A 162 0.77 -1.28 -12.31
C TYR A 162 0.16 -2.65 -12.63
N LEU A 163 -0.96 -2.72 -13.36
CA LEU A 163 -1.55 -3.99 -13.77
C LEU A 163 -0.67 -4.73 -14.79
N ALA A 164 0.27 -4.01 -15.42
CA ALA A 164 1.32 -4.54 -16.27
C ALA A 164 2.71 -4.29 -15.68
N ASP A 165 3.76 -4.78 -16.36
CA ASP A 165 5.13 -4.43 -16.01
C ASP A 165 5.36 -2.92 -16.16
N VAL A 166 5.98 -2.32 -15.15
CA VAL A 166 6.18 -0.87 -15.05
C VAL A 166 7.63 -0.50 -15.30
N ARG A 167 7.87 0.70 -15.82
CA ARG A 167 9.22 1.16 -16.21
C ARG A 167 9.76 2.20 -15.25
N ILE A 168 11.06 2.09 -14.97
CA ILE A 168 11.79 3.09 -14.20
C ILE A 168 13.14 3.40 -14.86
N SER A 169 13.45 4.69 -14.96
CA SER A 169 14.73 5.22 -15.42
C SER A 169 14.98 6.59 -14.77
N ASP A 170 16.22 7.08 -14.81
CA ASP A 170 16.52 8.43 -14.33
C ASP A 170 15.74 9.51 -15.12
N GLU A 171 15.51 9.28 -16.42
CA GLU A 171 14.69 10.17 -17.26
C GLU A 171 13.24 10.21 -16.78
N ILE A 172 12.62 9.05 -16.55
CA ILE A 172 11.26 8.95 -16.00
C ILE A 172 11.19 9.63 -14.63
N LEU A 173 12.17 9.37 -13.76
CA LEU A 173 12.22 9.98 -12.42
C LEU A 173 12.46 11.50 -12.48
N ASN A 174 13.14 12.01 -13.50
CA ASN A 174 13.29 13.45 -13.71
C ASN A 174 11.96 14.09 -14.16
N GLN A 175 11.21 13.42 -15.05
CA GLN A 175 9.86 13.88 -15.43
C GLN A 175 8.91 13.90 -14.22
N VAL A 176 8.92 12.85 -13.40
CA VAL A 176 8.14 12.81 -12.15
C VAL A 176 8.58 13.92 -11.18
N ALA A 177 9.88 14.21 -11.09
CA ALA A 177 10.39 15.31 -10.27
C ALA A 177 9.91 16.69 -10.77
N ASP A 178 9.77 16.88 -12.09
CA ASP A 178 9.20 18.10 -12.67
C ASP A 178 7.73 18.27 -12.29
N VAL A 179 6.95 17.20 -12.36
CA VAL A 179 5.54 17.19 -11.92
C VAL A 179 5.44 17.48 -10.42
N TYR A 180 6.24 16.82 -9.59
CA TYR A 180 6.31 17.09 -8.16
C TYR A 180 6.58 18.56 -7.87
N ARG A 181 7.55 19.17 -8.57
CA ARG A 181 7.88 20.59 -8.42
C ARG A 181 6.72 21.49 -8.80
N LYS A 182 5.97 21.15 -9.86
CA LYS A 182 4.79 21.90 -10.28
C LYS A 182 3.67 21.84 -9.25
N ILE A 183 3.41 20.66 -8.68
CA ILE A 183 2.47 20.47 -7.58
C ILE A 183 2.88 21.34 -6.39
N ARG A 184 4.12 21.17 -5.91
CA ARG A 184 4.67 21.89 -4.77
C ARG A 184 4.62 23.42 -4.95
N ASN A 185 5.00 23.92 -6.12
CA ASN A 185 5.02 25.36 -6.37
C ASN A 185 3.61 25.96 -6.43
N THR A 186 2.64 25.19 -6.95
CA THR A 186 1.24 25.62 -6.97
C THR A 186 0.68 25.70 -5.56
N LEU A 187 0.88 24.66 -4.75
CA LEU A 187 0.48 24.66 -3.33
C LEU A 187 1.17 25.78 -2.54
N ARG A 188 2.45 26.05 -2.82
CA ARG A 188 3.19 27.17 -2.22
C ARG A 188 2.57 28.53 -2.57
N PHE A 189 2.15 28.72 -3.83
CA PHE A 189 1.48 29.94 -4.25
C PHE A 189 0.14 30.13 -3.54
N LEU A 190 -0.67 29.06 -3.43
CA LEU A 190 -1.92 29.08 -2.68
C LEU A 190 -1.66 29.50 -1.21
N LEU A 191 -0.75 28.80 -0.52
CA LEU A 191 -0.36 29.09 0.86
C LEU A 191 0.05 30.55 1.08
N GLY A 192 0.86 31.10 0.17
CA GLY A 192 1.30 32.49 0.26
C GLY A 192 0.16 33.50 0.13
N ASN A 193 -0.87 33.18 -0.66
CA ASN A 193 -1.99 34.07 -0.95
C ASN A 193 -3.18 33.95 0.01
N ILE A 194 -3.13 33.00 0.95
CA ILE A 194 -4.14 32.86 2.03
C ILE A 194 -3.54 33.10 3.43
N ASN A 195 -2.31 33.57 3.53
CA ASN A 195 -1.63 33.75 4.82
C ASN A 195 -2.35 34.74 5.77
N ASP A 196 -3.08 35.70 5.19
CA ASP A 196 -3.84 36.72 5.92
C ASP A 196 -5.37 36.47 5.88
N TYR A 197 -5.79 35.27 5.48
CA TYR A 197 -7.18 34.85 5.44
C TYR A 197 -7.51 34.00 6.66
N ASN A 198 -8.52 34.42 7.42
CA ASN A 198 -9.07 33.64 8.52
C ASN A 198 -10.42 33.02 8.10
N PRO A 199 -10.52 31.70 7.90
CA PRO A 199 -11.77 31.05 7.47
C PRO A 199 -12.95 31.24 8.42
N ALA A 200 -12.70 31.55 9.70
CA ALA A 200 -13.76 31.76 10.68
C ALA A 200 -14.43 33.15 10.54
N THR A 201 -13.71 34.14 10.01
CA THR A 201 -14.17 35.54 9.97
C THR A 201 -14.28 36.12 8.58
N ASP A 202 -13.46 35.66 7.64
CA ASP A 202 -13.26 36.30 6.33
C ASP A 202 -13.98 35.54 5.21
N ARG A 203 -14.59 34.39 5.52
CA ARG A 203 -15.25 33.52 4.54
C ARG A 203 -16.45 34.21 3.91
N ILE A 204 -16.51 34.18 2.59
CA ILE A 204 -17.67 34.64 1.82
C ILE A 204 -18.63 33.46 1.63
N ALA A 205 -19.92 33.69 1.83
CA ALA A 205 -20.94 32.68 1.58
C ALA A 205 -20.98 32.31 0.09
N GLU A 206 -21.25 31.05 -0.25
CA GLU A 206 -21.19 30.59 -1.64
C GLU A 206 -22.14 31.37 -2.57
N ALA A 207 -23.30 31.79 -2.07
CA ALA A 207 -24.24 32.61 -2.83
C ALA A 207 -23.69 33.98 -3.21
N ASP A 208 -22.77 34.51 -2.39
CA ASP A 208 -22.17 35.84 -2.52
C ASP A 208 -20.81 35.81 -3.22
N LEU A 209 -20.23 34.63 -3.46
CA LEU A 209 -18.99 34.50 -4.23
C LEU A 209 -19.15 35.07 -5.65
N LEU A 210 -18.08 35.64 -6.18
CA LEU A 210 -18.02 36.01 -7.60
C LEU A 210 -18.23 34.76 -8.47
N GLU A 211 -18.84 34.94 -9.64
CA GLU A 211 -19.19 33.83 -10.53
C GLU A 211 -17.97 32.99 -10.94
N VAL A 212 -16.82 33.64 -11.19
CA VAL A 212 -15.55 32.94 -11.49
C VAL A 212 -15.06 32.09 -10.32
N ASP A 213 -15.24 32.56 -9.08
CA ASP A 213 -14.85 31.83 -7.88
C ASP A 213 -15.79 30.63 -7.67
N ARG A 214 -17.10 30.81 -7.89
CA ARG A 214 -18.09 29.72 -7.87
C ARG A 214 -17.80 28.68 -8.95
N TYR A 215 -17.40 29.10 -10.14
CA TYR A 215 -17.00 28.19 -11.22
C TYR A 215 -15.84 27.31 -10.76
N ILE A 216 -14.76 27.90 -10.25
CA ILE A 216 -13.59 27.14 -9.78
C ILE A 216 -13.92 26.25 -8.57
N LEU A 217 -14.80 26.72 -7.67
CA LEU A 217 -15.29 25.88 -6.57
C LEU A 217 -16.03 24.63 -7.08
N ASN A 218 -16.80 24.75 -8.16
CA ASN A 218 -17.45 23.58 -8.78
C ASN A 218 -16.44 22.69 -9.52
N ARG A 219 -15.43 23.26 -10.17
CA ARG A 219 -14.32 22.45 -10.75
C ARG A 219 -13.56 21.67 -9.67
N LEU A 220 -13.37 22.25 -8.48
CA LEU A 220 -12.81 21.53 -7.33
C LEU A 220 -13.71 20.37 -6.88
N ARG A 221 -15.03 20.55 -6.87
CA ARG A 221 -16.00 19.48 -6.53
C ARG A 221 -15.94 18.34 -7.53
N GLU A 222 -15.89 18.65 -8.83
CA GLU A 222 -15.76 17.66 -9.90
C GLU A 222 -14.43 16.89 -9.80
N PHE A 223 -13.32 17.61 -9.61
CA PHE A 223 -12.01 16.98 -9.36
C PHE A 223 -12.02 16.09 -8.11
N THR A 224 -12.65 16.54 -7.03
CA THR A 224 -12.74 15.78 -5.78
C THR A 224 -13.55 14.50 -5.98
N ALA A 225 -14.71 14.58 -6.64
CA ALA A 225 -15.54 13.41 -6.92
C ALA A 225 -14.80 12.39 -7.79
N GLY A 226 -14.19 12.83 -8.90
CA GLY A 226 -13.40 11.96 -9.77
C GLY A 226 -12.23 11.30 -9.04
N THR A 227 -11.49 12.06 -8.22
CA THR A 227 -10.36 11.52 -7.44
C THR A 227 -10.81 10.46 -6.43
N LEU A 228 -11.95 10.68 -5.75
CA LEU A 228 -12.48 9.68 -4.80
C LEU A 228 -12.92 8.40 -5.52
N ASP A 229 -13.57 8.52 -6.68
CA ASP A 229 -13.96 7.37 -7.50
C ASP A 229 -12.72 6.56 -7.93
N HIS A 230 -11.64 7.24 -8.34
CA HIS A 230 -10.37 6.58 -8.70
C HIS A 230 -9.71 5.89 -7.50
N TYR A 231 -9.80 6.46 -6.29
CA TYR A 231 -9.30 5.80 -5.08
C TYR A 231 -10.07 4.50 -4.77
N GLU A 232 -11.39 4.50 -4.93
CA GLU A 232 -12.24 3.31 -4.73
C GLU A 232 -11.92 2.20 -5.74
N SER A 233 -11.47 2.56 -6.95
CA SER A 233 -11.09 1.59 -7.99
C SER A 233 -9.58 1.30 -8.05
N PHE A 234 -8.78 1.79 -7.10
CA PHE A 234 -7.31 1.67 -7.09
C PHE A 234 -6.63 2.21 -8.37
N ASP A 235 -7.20 3.24 -9.00
CA ASP A 235 -6.72 3.84 -10.25
C ASP A 235 -5.88 5.11 -10.00
N TYR A 236 -4.69 4.89 -9.43
CA TYR A 236 -3.79 5.99 -9.08
C TYR A 236 -3.23 6.73 -10.31
N LEU A 237 -3.20 6.06 -11.47
CA LEU A 237 -2.72 6.64 -12.73
C LEU A 237 -3.64 7.77 -13.19
N ASN A 238 -4.95 7.56 -13.11
CA ASN A 238 -5.90 8.61 -13.46
C ASN A 238 -5.85 9.78 -12.46
N ILE A 239 -5.63 9.51 -11.16
CA ILE A 239 -5.37 10.58 -10.18
C ILE A 239 -4.14 11.41 -10.57
N TYR A 240 -3.03 10.75 -10.93
CA TYR A 240 -1.81 11.42 -11.37
C TYR A 240 -2.04 12.33 -12.60
N GLN A 241 -2.87 11.90 -13.54
CA GLN A 241 -3.23 12.69 -14.73
C GLN A 241 -4.17 13.86 -14.39
N GLU A 242 -5.22 13.61 -13.62
CA GLU A 242 -6.22 14.62 -13.24
C GLU A 242 -5.63 15.72 -12.36
N VAL A 243 -4.78 15.37 -11.39
CA VAL A 243 -4.05 16.33 -10.55
C VAL A 243 -3.23 17.28 -11.42
N GLN A 244 -2.50 16.74 -12.40
CA GLN A 244 -1.72 17.56 -13.31
C GLN A 244 -2.61 18.45 -14.18
N ASN A 245 -3.71 17.92 -14.71
CA ASN A 245 -4.63 18.71 -15.52
C ASN A 245 -5.23 19.87 -14.70
N PHE A 246 -5.77 19.59 -13.51
CA PHE A 246 -6.35 20.59 -12.63
C PHE A 246 -5.33 21.67 -12.23
N ILE A 247 -4.12 21.27 -11.83
CA ILE A 247 -3.06 22.20 -11.43
C ILE A 247 -2.57 23.06 -12.60
N ASN A 248 -2.36 22.47 -13.77
CA ASN A 248 -1.81 23.19 -14.90
C ASN A 248 -2.87 24.08 -15.55
N VAL A 249 -4.03 23.51 -15.89
CA VAL A 249 -5.05 24.15 -16.71
C VAL A 249 -5.91 25.10 -15.86
N GLU A 250 -6.60 24.56 -14.85
CA GLU A 250 -7.58 25.34 -14.08
C GLU A 250 -6.89 26.34 -13.16
N LEU A 251 -5.86 25.89 -12.44
CA LEU A 251 -5.18 26.73 -11.45
C LEU A 251 -4.10 27.61 -12.08
N SER A 252 -3.00 27.02 -12.56
CA SER A 252 -1.81 27.78 -12.91
C SER A 252 -1.98 28.66 -14.15
N ASN A 253 -2.64 28.16 -15.20
CA ASN A 253 -2.77 28.88 -16.46
C ASN A 253 -3.91 29.90 -16.44
N PHE A 254 -4.92 29.69 -15.60
CA PHE A 254 -6.11 30.54 -15.52
C PHE A 254 -6.24 31.19 -14.15
N TYR A 255 -6.75 30.47 -13.15
CA TYR A 255 -7.30 31.09 -11.94
C TYR A 255 -6.24 31.84 -11.11
N LEU A 256 -5.05 31.27 -10.95
CA LEU A 256 -3.96 31.87 -10.16
C LEU A 256 -3.26 33.00 -10.91
N ASP A 257 -3.26 33.01 -12.24
CA ASP A 257 -2.69 34.11 -13.02
C ASP A 257 -3.64 35.31 -13.04
N TYR A 258 -4.91 35.07 -13.37
CA TYR A 258 -6.02 36.03 -13.23
C TYR A 258 -6.06 36.62 -11.81
N GLY A 259 -5.90 35.75 -10.81
CA GLY A 259 -5.95 36.12 -9.40
C GLY A 259 -4.92 37.13 -8.95
N LYS A 260 -3.80 37.31 -9.65
CA LYS A 260 -2.76 38.28 -9.25
C LYS A 260 -3.30 39.70 -9.24
N ASP A 261 -4.15 40.06 -10.20
CA ASP A 261 -4.76 41.40 -10.27
C ASP A 261 -5.78 41.64 -9.14
N ILE A 262 -6.28 40.58 -8.51
CA ILE A 262 -7.16 40.67 -7.34
C ILE A 262 -6.33 40.63 -6.06
N LEU A 263 -5.52 39.59 -5.88
CA LEU A 263 -4.81 39.28 -4.65
C LEU A 263 -3.76 40.33 -4.29
N TYR A 264 -3.16 40.99 -5.29
CA TYR A 264 -2.08 41.97 -5.10
C TYR A 264 -2.52 43.43 -5.17
N ILE A 265 -3.69 43.71 -5.76
CA ILE A 265 -4.13 45.09 -6.03
C ILE A 265 -5.32 45.49 -5.16
N GLU A 266 -6.32 44.62 -5.01
CA GLU A 266 -7.51 44.92 -4.22
C GLU A 266 -7.17 45.06 -2.73
N GLU A 267 -7.95 45.85 -2.00
CA GLU A 267 -7.74 46.03 -0.56
C GLU A 267 -7.79 44.70 0.18
N LYS A 268 -7.06 44.60 1.30
CA LYS A 268 -6.92 43.37 2.10
C LYS A 268 -8.28 42.71 2.40
N ASN A 269 -9.29 43.50 2.74
CA ASN A 269 -10.63 43.05 3.11
C ASN A 269 -11.68 43.31 2.02
N ALA A 270 -11.26 43.64 0.79
CA ALA A 270 -12.18 43.81 -0.33
C ALA A 270 -12.95 42.50 -0.58
N HIS A 271 -14.25 42.63 -0.87
CA HIS A 271 -15.14 41.49 -1.10
C HIS A 271 -14.60 40.54 -2.19
N LYS A 272 -14.12 41.09 -3.32
CA LYS A 272 -13.54 40.28 -4.41
C LYS A 272 -12.33 39.47 -3.96
N ARG A 273 -11.44 40.07 -3.17
CA ARG A 273 -10.24 39.40 -2.64
C ARG A 273 -10.62 38.29 -1.68
N ARG A 274 -11.58 38.53 -0.77
CA ARG A 274 -12.07 37.52 0.18
C ARG A 274 -12.87 36.40 -0.50
N SER A 275 -13.60 36.70 -1.56
CA SER A 275 -14.27 35.72 -2.42
C SER A 275 -13.26 34.74 -3.01
N MET A 276 -12.21 35.26 -3.65
CA MET A 276 -11.14 34.41 -4.20
C MET A 276 -10.40 33.64 -3.10
N GLN A 277 -9.99 34.28 -2.01
CA GLN A 277 -9.29 33.61 -0.91
C GLN A 277 -10.12 32.49 -0.26
N THR A 278 -11.45 32.65 -0.21
CA THR A 278 -12.36 31.58 0.25
C THR A 278 -12.15 30.32 -0.59
N VAL A 279 -12.15 30.43 -1.92
CA VAL A 279 -11.99 29.29 -2.82
C VAL A 279 -10.55 28.78 -2.86
N LEU A 280 -9.54 29.64 -2.82
CA LEU A 280 -8.14 29.22 -2.70
C LEU A 280 -7.88 28.40 -1.44
N PHE A 281 -8.50 28.78 -0.32
CA PHE A 281 -8.41 28.03 0.93
C PHE A 281 -9.06 26.64 0.78
N GLU A 282 -10.26 26.55 0.20
CA GLU A 282 -10.93 25.27 -0.07
C GLU A 282 -10.08 24.37 -0.98
N ILE A 283 -9.52 24.90 -2.06
CA ILE A 283 -8.63 24.15 -2.96
C ILE A 283 -7.44 23.61 -2.19
N LEU A 284 -6.75 24.47 -1.44
CA LEU A 284 -5.55 24.07 -0.71
C LEU A 284 -5.86 22.94 0.28
N VAL A 285 -6.91 23.08 1.09
CA VAL A 285 -7.26 22.08 2.12
C VAL A 285 -7.74 20.78 1.48
N ASN A 286 -8.59 20.82 0.47
CA ASN A 286 -9.12 19.60 -0.14
C ASN A 286 -8.05 18.87 -0.96
N MET A 287 -7.29 19.59 -1.79
CA MET A 287 -6.21 18.96 -2.56
C MET A 287 -5.12 18.36 -1.67
N THR A 288 -4.73 19.02 -0.57
CA THR A 288 -3.70 18.46 0.33
C THR A 288 -4.18 17.27 1.15
N LYS A 289 -5.50 17.05 1.26
CA LYS A 289 -6.07 15.83 1.86
C LYS A 289 -6.23 14.69 0.84
N LEU A 290 -6.46 15.04 -0.43
CA LEU A 290 -6.59 14.09 -1.53
C LEU A 290 -5.24 13.60 -2.06
N LEU A 291 -4.15 14.33 -1.81
CA LEU A 291 -2.77 13.97 -2.16
C LEU A 291 -2.04 13.31 -0.99
#